data_AF-A0A920AN58-F1
#
_entry.id   AF-A0A920AN58-F1
#
_cell.length_a   1.000
_cell.length_b   1.000
_cell.length_c   1.000
_cell.angle_alpha   90.00
_cell.angle_beta   90.00
_cell.angle_gamma   90.00
#
_symmetry.space_group_name_H-M   'P 1'
#
loop_
_entity.id
_entity.type
_entity.pdbx_description
1 polymer ?
#
loop_
_entity_poly.entity_id
_entity_poly.type
_entity_poly.pdbx_seq_one_letter_code
_entity_poly.pdbx_strand_id
1 'polypeptide(L)'
;MYTKFLTLIKNNIILAAITILLVLIVNKNSYSSENTKDEAYYYDTLAENWIYIFPDGNRNAAGPKFFKYLIDQDLSFEDFVGFNKRYCPVSGSLIAPGSEPAFISMNEVDSDNKVCGDMYRCCWPCVCDSMKYAKAMEISHKFQGIEEKFTVMTIDNPCGKEEFPLEVNRDYFCIGEKMNLDQVFAVDQKMIIGLLHKPTSCNSSDLLAINNHPVVGEQCKIRNSTKEEELISGMGDIFIKLSK
;
A
#
# COMPACT_ATOMS: atom_id res chain seq x y z
N MET A 1 50.26 -0.86 61.91
CA MET A 1 48.97 -0.11 61.89
C MET A 1 48.76 0.66 60.58
N TYR A 2 49.81 1.24 59.99
CA TYR A 2 49.74 2.02 58.74
C TYR A 2 49.32 1.24 57.48
N THR A 3 49.80 0.00 57.31
CA THR A 3 49.55 -0.80 56.10
C THR A 3 48.08 -1.21 55.93
N LYS A 4 47.36 -1.53 57.02
CA LYS A 4 45.92 -1.84 56.98
C LYS A 4 45.06 -0.62 56.64
N PHE A 5 45.47 0.57 57.06
CA PHE A 5 44.75 1.83 56.79
C PHE A 5 44.84 2.20 55.30
N LEU A 6 46.02 2.04 54.69
CA LEU A 6 46.24 2.26 53.26
C LEU A 6 45.48 1.26 52.38
N THR A 7 45.31 0.01 52.81
CA THR A 7 44.51 -0.98 52.08
C THR A 7 43.02 -0.65 52.13
N LEU A 8 42.52 -0.18 53.27
CA LEU A 8 41.12 0.25 53.42
C LEU A 8 40.78 1.43 52.50
N ILE A 9 41.67 2.42 52.41
CA ILE A 9 41.51 3.58 51.53
C ILE A 9 41.51 3.16 50.06
N LYS A 10 42.43 2.29 49.63
CA LYS A 10 42.45 1.76 48.26
C LYS A 10 41.16 1.03 47.90
N ASN A 11 40.65 0.18 48.79
CA ASN A 11 39.42 -0.59 48.54
C ASN A 11 38.19 0.33 48.42
N ASN A 12 38.11 1.38 49.23
CA ASN A 12 37.02 2.37 49.15
C ASN A 12 37.08 3.20 47.87
N ILE A 13 38.28 3.56 47.39
CA ILE A 13 38.46 4.26 46.11
C ILE A 13 38.06 3.37 44.92
N ILE A 14 38.44 2.08 44.96
CA ILE A 14 38.05 1.11 43.93
C ILE A 14 36.53 0.93 43.90
N LEU A 15 35.90 0.82 45.08
CA LEU A 15 34.44 0.68 45.19
C LEU A 15 33.69 1.93 44.68
N ALA A 16 34.21 3.12 44.96
CA ALA A 16 33.70 4.39 44.43
C ALA A 16 33.85 4.48 42.90
N ALA A 17 34.97 4.03 42.35
CA ALA A 17 35.19 4.01 40.90
C ALA A 17 34.24 3.02 40.19
N ILE A 18 33.99 1.85 40.77
CA ILE A 18 33.06 0.84 40.23
C ILE A 18 31.62 1.36 40.27
N THR A 19 31.22 2.03 41.35
CA THR A 19 29.87 2.62 41.46
C THR A 19 29.66 3.76 40.48
N ILE A 20 30.66 4.64 40.27
CA ILE A 20 30.60 5.69 39.25
C ILE A 20 30.51 5.08 37.84
N LEU A 21 31.28 4.03 37.55
CA LEU A 21 31.23 3.35 36.25
C LEU A 21 29.87 2.70 36.00
N LEU A 22 29.27 2.05 37.02
CA LEU A 22 27.92 1.49 36.93
C LEU A 22 26.86 2.56 36.70
N VAL A 23 26.94 3.72 37.38
CA VAL A 23 26.03 4.86 37.14
C VAL A 23 26.17 5.41 35.72
N LEU A 24 27.39 5.45 35.17
CA LEU A 24 27.64 5.86 33.78
C LEU A 24 27.12 4.84 32.76
N ILE A 25 27.09 3.55 33.08
CA ILE A 25 26.53 2.49 32.22
C ILE A 25 24.99 2.55 32.25
N VAL A 26 24.38 2.78 33.42
CA VAL A 26 22.91 2.86 33.54
C VAL A 26 22.34 4.09 32.82
N ASN A 27 23.09 5.20 32.76
CA ASN A 27 22.67 6.41 32.04
C ASN A 27 22.83 6.36 30.51
N LYS A 28 23.36 5.27 29.93
CA LYS A 28 23.44 5.12 28.46
C LYS A 28 22.22 4.44 27.84
N ASN A 29 21.24 4.01 28.63
CA ASN A 29 20.00 3.42 28.13
C ASN A 29 18.84 4.42 28.05
N SER A 30 19.12 5.66 27.64
CA SER A 30 18.10 6.46 26.99
C SER A 30 17.97 5.95 25.55
N TYR A 31 17.26 4.83 25.38
CA TYR A 31 16.76 4.44 24.06
C TYR A 31 15.80 5.57 23.65
N SER A 32 16.30 6.49 22.83
CA SER A 32 15.43 7.36 22.06
C SER A 32 14.56 6.43 21.24
N SER A 33 13.29 6.27 21.61
CA SER A 33 12.30 5.77 20.67
C SER A 33 12.32 6.76 19.52
N GLU A 34 12.99 6.42 18.42
CA GLU A 34 12.64 7.03 17.16
C GLU A 34 11.12 6.89 17.05
N ASN A 35 10.42 8.01 16.85
CA ASN A 35 8.99 8.02 16.57
C ASN A 35 8.79 7.38 15.19
N THR A 36 8.99 6.07 15.08
CA THR A 36 8.67 5.31 13.89
C THR A 36 7.16 5.22 13.83
N LYS A 37 6.58 5.79 12.78
CA LYS A 37 5.14 5.68 12.51
C LYS A 37 4.80 4.20 12.31
N ASP A 38 3.85 3.72 13.10
CA ASP A 38 3.39 2.34 13.01
C ASP A 38 2.21 2.19 12.03
N GLU A 39 1.72 0.97 11.86
CA GLU A 39 0.60 0.72 10.96
C GLU A 39 -0.71 1.41 11.38
N ALA A 40 -0.90 1.63 12.69
CA ALA A 40 -2.08 2.30 13.21
C ALA A 40 -2.08 3.78 12.82
N TYR A 41 -0.93 4.46 12.91
CA TYR A 41 -0.77 5.84 12.45
C TYR A 41 -1.26 6.03 11.00
N TYR A 42 -0.82 5.17 10.08
CA TYR A 42 -1.21 5.30 8.67
C TYR A 42 -2.70 5.05 8.44
N TYR A 43 -3.27 4.07 9.16
CA TYR A 43 -4.70 3.76 9.07
C TYR A 43 -5.55 4.91 9.62
N ASP A 44 -5.26 5.36 10.83
CA ASP A 44 -6.02 6.39 11.52
C ASP A 44 -5.96 7.71 10.75
N THR A 45 -4.80 8.07 10.22
CA THR A 45 -4.63 9.28 9.40
C THR A 45 -5.53 9.25 8.15
N LEU A 46 -5.65 8.11 7.46
CA LEU A 46 -6.56 7.99 6.32
C LEU A 46 -8.03 8.05 6.74
N ALA A 47 -8.37 7.45 7.89
CA ALA A 47 -9.72 7.48 8.44
C ALA A 47 -10.14 8.91 8.85
N GLU A 48 -9.25 9.66 9.50
CA GLU A 48 -9.48 11.05 9.91
C GLU A 48 -9.63 11.98 8.70
N ASN A 49 -8.89 11.72 7.62
CA ASN A 49 -8.97 12.51 6.39
C ASN A 49 -10.04 12.03 5.40
N TRP A 50 -10.87 11.06 5.79
CA TRP A 50 -11.86 10.45 4.92
C TRP A 50 -12.79 11.47 4.24
N ILE A 51 -13.26 12.49 4.95
CA ILE A 51 -14.18 13.50 4.40
C ILE A 51 -13.51 14.41 3.36
N TYR A 52 -12.19 14.58 3.42
CA TYR A 52 -11.45 15.34 2.41
C TYR A 52 -11.19 14.50 1.17
N ILE A 53 -10.97 13.20 1.36
CA ILE A 53 -10.79 12.25 0.25
C ILE A 53 -12.13 11.98 -0.44
N PHE A 54 -13.21 11.80 0.31
CA PHE A 54 -14.56 11.52 -0.19
C PHE A 54 -15.61 12.48 0.41
N PRO A 55 -15.72 13.72 -0.11
CA PRO A 55 -16.68 14.71 0.41
C PRO A 55 -18.15 14.26 0.41
N ASP A 56 -18.54 13.39 -0.52
CA ASP A 56 -19.87 12.79 -0.61
C ASP A 56 -20.00 11.44 0.12
N GLY A 57 -18.90 10.95 0.72
CA GLY A 57 -18.79 9.63 1.34
C GLY A 57 -18.71 8.45 0.36
N ASN A 58 -18.75 8.67 -0.96
CA ASN A 58 -18.76 7.61 -1.96
C ASN A 58 -17.35 7.11 -2.31
N ARG A 59 -16.92 6.08 -1.60
CA ARG A 59 -15.67 5.35 -1.84
C ARG A 59 -15.70 4.29 -2.96
N ASN A 60 -16.83 4.04 -3.62
CA ASN A 60 -16.95 2.90 -4.54
C ASN A 60 -15.92 3.00 -5.68
N ALA A 61 -15.14 1.94 -5.84
CA ALA A 61 -14.06 1.84 -6.84
C ALA A 61 -13.02 2.97 -6.77
N ALA A 62 -12.90 3.62 -5.60
CA ALA A 62 -12.15 4.87 -5.46
C ALA A 62 -10.76 4.71 -4.83
N GLY A 63 -10.10 3.56 -5.07
CA GLY A 63 -8.66 3.42 -4.84
C GLY A 63 -7.81 4.55 -5.49
N PRO A 64 -8.12 4.98 -6.74
CA PRO A 64 -7.45 6.13 -7.37
C PRO A 64 -7.47 7.43 -6.57
N LYS A 65 -8.53 7.67 -5.79
CA LYS A 65 -8.66 8.87 -4.94
C LYS A 65 -7.71 8.83 -3.76
N PHE A 66 -7.55 7.67 -3.12
CA PHE A 66 -6.52 7.50 -2.09
C PHE A 66 -5.13 7.71 -2.66
N PHE A 67 -4.83 7.09 -3.81
CA PHE A 67 -3.53 7.26 -4.45
C PHE A 67 -3.25 8.74 -4.76
N LYS A 68 -4.22 9.45 -5.38
CA LYS A 68 -4.11 10.88 -5.68
C LYS A 68 -3.88 11.71 -4.42
N TYR A 69 -4.68 11.47 -3.38
CA TYR A 69 -4.52 12.18 -2.11
C TYR A 69 -3.10 12.03 -1.57
N LEU A 70 -2.55 10.81 -1.58
CA LEU A 70 -1.23 10.50 -1.03
C LEU A 70 -0.07 11.04 -1.87
N ILE A 71 -0.13 10.89 -3.20
CA ILE A 71 0.96 11.33 -4.09
C ILE A 71 1.09 12.86 -4.16
N ASP A 72 0.03 13.59 -3.80
CA ASP A 72 0.04 15.06 -3.70
C ASP A 72 0.63 15.59 -2.39
N GLN A 73 0.79 14.73 -1.38
CA GLN A 73 1.32 15.14 -0.07
C GLN A 73 2.85 15.22 -0.09
N ASP A 74 3.42 16.05 0.79
CA ASP A 74 4.87 16.11 1.03
C ASP A 74 5.33 14.95 1.95
N LEU A 75 5.25 13.72 1.44
CA LEU A 75 5.61 12.50 2.15
C LEU A 75 7.03 12.05 1.84
N SER A 76 7.65 11.36 2.80
CA SER A 76 8.77 10.47 2.49
C SER A 76 8.26 9.27 1.67
N PHE A 77 9.13 8.63 0.90
CA PHE A 77 8.75 7.42 0.17
C PHE A 77 8.33 6.28 1.11
N GLU A 78 8.97 6.16 2.27
CA GLU A 78 8.59 5.19 3.30
C GLU A 78 7.15 5.42 3.80
N ASP A 79 6.80 6.67 4.12
CA ASP A 79 5.44 7.03 4.51
C ASP A 79 4.44 6.73 3.41
N PHE A 80 4.75 7.11 2.17
CA PHE A 80 3.92 6.84 1.00
C PHE A 80 3.64 5.34 0.84
N VAL A 81 4.67 4.51 0.95
CA VAL A 81 4.53 3.04 0.94
C VAL A 81 3.68 2.57 2.12
N GLY A 82 3.89 3.11 3.32
CA GLY A 82 3.12 2.80 4.53
C GLY A 82 1.62 3.03 4.36
N PHE A 83 1.24 4.21 3.84
CA PHE A 83 -0.15 4.55 3.52
C PHE A 83 -0.76 3.66 2.43
N ASN A 84 0.02 3.32 1.40
CA ASN A 84 -0.45 2.44 0.31
C ASN A 84 -0.69 0.98 0.74
N LYS A 85 -0.47 0.63 2.01
CA LYS A 85 -0.91 -0.65 2.61
C LYS A 85 -2.30 -0.58 3.25
N ARG A 86 -2.85 0.63 3.41
CA ARG A 86 -4.03 0.89 4.25
C ARG A 86 -5.31 1.16 3.49
N TYR A 87 -5.32 1.02 2.16
CA TYR A 87 -6.55 1.06 1.37
C TYR A 87 -6.52 0.00 0.27
N CYS A 88 -7.71 -0.45 -0.14
CA CYS A 88 -7.88 -1.40 -1.23
C CYS A 88 -7.88 -0.66 -2.58
N PRO A 89 -6.96 -0.99 -3.50
CA PRO A 89 -6.91 -0.37 -4.84
C PRO A 89 -8.19 -0.55 -5.65
N VAL A 90 -8.93 -1.63 -5.40
CA VAL A 90 -10.14 -1.99 -6.14
C VAL A 90 -11.37 -1.30 -5.58
N SER A 91 -11.58 -1.34 -4.27
CA SER A 91 -12.86 -0.95 -3.66
C SER A 91 -12.87 0.43 -3.01
N GLY A 92 -11.70 1.03 -2.76
CA GLY A 92 -11.59 2.23 -1.92
C GLY A 92 -11.92 1.98 -0.44
N SER A 93 -11.86 0.73 0.04
CA SER A 93 -12.04 0.42 1.47
C SER A 93 -10.73 0.53 2.24
N LEU A 94 -10.75 1.02 3.48
CA LEU A 94 -9.58 0.96 4.37
C LEU A 94 -9.22 -0.50 4.70
N ILE A 95 -7.93 -0.73 4.96
CA ILE A 95 -7.35 -2.03 5.29
C ILE A 95 -6.74 -1.94 6.69
N ALA A 96 -7.25 -2.75 7.61
CA ALA A 96 -6.85 -2.72 9.02
C ALA A 96 -5.34 -2.99 9.21
N PRO A 97 -4.72 -2.40 10.24
CA PRO A 97 -3.38 -2.80 10.71
C PRO A 97 -3.27 -4.32 10.91
N GLY A 98 -2.11 -4.90 10.60
CA GLY A 98 -1.84 -6.33 10.67
C GLY A 98 -2.41 -7.17 9.53
N SER A 99 -2.99 -6.54 8.50
CA SER A 99 -3.47 -7.26 7.32
C SER A 99 -2.31 -7.80 6.48
N GLU A 100 -2.37 -9.09 6.14
CA GLU A 100 -1.41 -9.73 5.24
C GLU A 100 -1.75 -9.45 3.76
N PRO A 101 -0.75 -9.10 2.92
CA PRO A 101 -0.97 -8.93 1.50
C PRO A 101 -1.21 -10.28 0.80
N ALA A 102 -1.82 -10.21 -0.38
CA ALA A 102 -1.85 -11.33 -1.30
C ALA A 102 -0.65 -11.24 -2.25
N PHE A 103 0.08 -12.35 -2.43
CA PHE A 103 1.09 -12.45 -3.48
C PHE A 103 0.41 -12.71 -4.83
N ILE A 104 0.57 -11.80 -5.78
CA ILE A 104 -0.17 -11.78 -7.04
C ILE A 104 0.77 -11.69 -8.24
N SER A 105 0.23 -11.94 -9.44
CA SER A 105 0.91 -11.64 -10.70
C SER A 105 0.01 -10.79 -11.59
N MET A 106 0.63 -9.86 -12.32
CA MET A 106 -0.07 -8.91 -13.18
C MET A 106 0.75 -8.72 -14.46
N ASN A 107 0.09 -8.46 -15.58
CA ASN A 107 0.80 -8.12 -16.82
C ASN A 107 1.36 -6.71 -16.73
N GLU A 108 2.54 -6.49 -17.30
CA GLU A 108 3.08 -5.15 -17.53
C GLU A 108 2.21 -4.39 -18.54
N VAL A 109 2.20 -3.06 -18.43
CA VAL A 109 1.64 -2.22 -19.50
C VAL A 109 2.43 -2.48 -20.80
N ASP A 110 1.69 -2.63 -21.90
CA ASP A 110 2.21 -2.82 -23.26
C ASP A 110 3.16 -4.01 -23.48
N SER A 111 3.14 -5.00 -22.59
CA SER A 111 3.95 -6.22 -22.67
C SER A 111 3.19 -7.44 -22.13
N ASP A 112 3.58 -8.63 -22.61
CA ASP A 112 3.11 -9.91 -22.07
C ASP A 112 3.93 -10.38 -20.86
N ASN A 113 4.96 -9.62 -20.47
CA ASN A 113 5.72 -9.85 -19.25
C ASN A 113 4.81 -9.76 -18.02
N LYS A 114 5.17 -10.51 -16.98
CA LYS A 114 4.46 -10.50 -15.70
C LYS A 114 5.34 -9.97 -14.58
N VAL A 115 4.77 -9.07 -13.79
CA VAL A 115 5.31 -8.62 -12.51
C VAL A 115 4.57 -9.32 -11.39
N CYS A 116 5.33 -9.84 -10.45
CA CYS A 116 4.85 -10.46 -9.22
C CYS A 116 5.07 -9.48 -8.07
N GLY A 117 4.20 -9.51 -7.07
CA GLY A 117 4.31 -8.61 -5.93
C GLY A 117 3.18 -8.80 -4.93
N ASP A 118 3.27 -8.02 -3.86
CA ASP A 118 2.34 -8.00 -2.75
C ASP A 118 1.24 -6.95 -3.00
N MET A 119 -0.01 -7.40 -2.96
CA MET A 119 -1.19 -6.52 -3.01
C MET A 119 -1.90 -6.53 -1.66
N TYR A 120 -1.96 -5.37 -1.01
CA TYR A 120 -2.83 -5.16 0.15
C TYR A 120 -4.28 -5.03 -0.33
N ARG A 121 -5.18 -5.79 0.29
CA ARG A 121 -6.56 -5.98 -0.18
C ARG A 121 -7.55 -6.09 0.96
N CYS A 122 -8.79 -5.63 0.75
CA CYS A 122 -9.86 -5.76 1.75
C CYS A 122 -10.59 -7.12 1.68
N CYS A 123 -10.66 -7.76 0.51
CA CYS A 123 -11.35 -9.04 0.32
C CYS A 123 -10.75 -9.81 -0.87
N TRP A 124 -10.93 -11.13 -0.89
CA TRP A 124 -10.34 -11.97 -1.93
C TRP A 124 -10.81 -11.67 -3.37
N PRO A 125 -12.07 -11.27 -3.64
CA PRO A 125 -12.49 -10.97 -5.02
C PRO A 125 -11.69 -9.84 -5.65
N CYS A 126 -11.32 -8.82 -4.86
CA CYS A 126 -10.51 -7.69 -5.32
C CYS A 126 -9.14 -8.13 -5.85
N VAL A 127 -8.58 -9.22 -5.32
CA VAL A 127 -7.31 -9.75 -5.81
C VAL A 127 -7.48 -10.31 -7.21
N CYS A 128 -8.53 -11.12 -7.43
CA CYS A 128 -8.82 -11.71 -8.74
C CYS A 128 -9.11 -10.64 -9.79
N ASP A 129 -9.90 -9.63 -9.42
CA ASP A 129 -10.27 -8.52 -10.30
C ASP A 129 -9.04 -7.70 -10.68
N SER A 130 -8.15 -7.43 -9.72
CA SER A 130 -6.88 -6.74 -10.00
C SER A 130 -6.00 -7.52 -10.97
N MET A 131 -5.80 -8.82 -10.73
CA MET A 131 -4.97 -9.66 -11.59
C MET A 131 -5.51 -9.77 -13.03
N LYS A 132 -6.82 -9.62 -13.21
CA LYS A 132 -7.48 -9.73 -14.52
C LYS A 132 -7.55 -8.39 -15.27
N TYR A 133 -7.91 -7.32 -14.58
CA TYR A 133 -8.27 -6.05 -15.22
C TYR A 133 -7.26 -4.92 -15.01
N ALA A 134 -6.34 -5.04 -14.05
CA ALA A 134 -5.27 -4.07 -13.87
C ALA A 134 -3.96 -4.49 -14.55
N LYS A 135 -3.08 -3.52 -14.78
CA LYS A 135 -1.72 -3.70 -15.30
C LYS A 135 -0.67 -3.04 -14.41
N ALA A 136 0.53 -3.60 -14.39
CA ALA A 136 1.67 -3.10 -13.64
C ALA A 136 2.48 -2.10 -14.49
N MET A 137 2.90 -1.00 -13.89
CA MET A 137 3.70 0.03 -14.55
C MET A 137 4.74 0.58 -13.58
N GLU A 138 6.01 0.66 -14.00
CA GLU A 138 7.03 1.39 -13.24
C GLU A 138 6.87 2.90 -13.51
N ILE A 139 6.86 3.70 -12.45
CA ILE A 139 6.90 5.17 -12.54
C ILE A 139 8.03 5.73 -11.68
N SER A 140 8.36 7.00 -11.90
CA SER A 140 9.28 7.77 -11.05
C SER A 140 8.55 8.96 -10.46
N HIS A 141 8.81 9.26 -9.19
CA HIS A 141 8.26 10.43 -8.51
C HIS A 141 9.27 10.95 -7.48
N LYS A 142 9.25 12.26 -7.21
CA LYS A 142 10.13 12.88 -6.22
C LYS A 142 9.43 13.01 -4.87
N PHE A 143 9.89 12.26 -3.89
CA PHE A 143 9.45 12.37 -2.50
C PHE A 143 10.48 13.20 -1.73
N GLN A 144 10.08 14.36 -1.20
CA GLN A 144 10.97 15.27 -0.47
C GLN A 144 12.27 15.59 -1.23
N GLY A 145 12.17 15.71 -2.56
CA GLY A 145 13.29 16.00 -3.47
C GLY A 145 14.12 14.78 -3.90
N ILE A 146 13.86 13.59 -3.37
CA ILE A 146 14.54 12.33 -3.74
C ILE A 146 13.70 11.62 -4.81
N GLU A 147 14.31 11.34 -5.96
CA GLU A 147 13.69 10.59 -7.06
C GLU A 147 13.63 9.10 -6.68
N GLU A 148 12.41 8.55 -6.63
CA GLU A 148 12.17 7.15 -6.30
C GLU A 148 11.44 6.46 -7.45
N LYS A 149 11.81 5.20 -7.67
CA LYS A 149 11.19 4.32 -8.67
C LYS A 149 10.38 3.24 -7.98
N PHE A 150 9.15 3.04 -8.44
CA PHE A 150 8.24 2.07 -7.85
C PHE A 150 7.19 1.62 -8.85
N THR A 151 6.59 0.45 -8.60
CA THR A 151 5.59 -0.15 -9.48
C THR A 151 4.18 0.12 -8.97
N VAL A 152 3.32 0.63 -9.84
CA VAL A 152 1.92 0.92 -9.57
C VAL A 152 1.01 -0.03 -10.32
N MET A 153 -0.20 -0.20 -9.78
CA MET A 153 -1.31 -0.90 -10.42
C MET A 153 -2.16 0.14 -11.17
N THR A 154 -2.53 -0.18 -12.41
CA THR A 154 -3.22 0.75 -13.31
C THR A 154 -4.40 0.13 -14.02
N ILE A 155 -5.35 0.97 -14.43
CA ILE A 155 -6.44 0.64 -15.36
C ILE A 155 -6.45 1.65 -16.52
N ASP A 156 -7.11 1.32 -17.61
CA ASP A 156 -7.29 2.24 -18.74
C ASP A 156 -8.27 3.38 -18.39
N ASN A 157 -8.25 4.47 -19.18
CA ASN A 157 -9.15 5.61 -19.01
C ASN A 157 -10.62 5.15 -19.09
N PRO A 158 -11.43 5.27 -18.01
CA PRO A 158 -12.78 4.76 -17.99
C PRO A 158 -13.83 5.76 -18.49
N CYS A 159 -13.44 6.98 -18.86
CA CYS A 159 -14.36 8.08 -19.05
C CYS A 159 -15.10 8.10 -20.38
N GLY A 160 -14.57 7.40 -21.40
CA GLY A 160 -15.19 7.27 -22.73
C GLY A 160 -16.17 6.10 -22.86
N LYS A 161 -16.47 5.38 -21.78
CA LYS A 161 -17.37 4.22 -21.82
C LYS A 161 -18.83 4.62 -21.95
N GLU A 162 -19.59 3.86 -22.73
CA GLU A 162 -21.05 4.01 -22.83
C GLU A 162 -21.74 3.66 -21.50
N GLU A 163 -21.30 2.59 -20.85
CA GLU A 163 -21.84 2.13 -19.56
C GLU A 163 -20.85 2.43 -18.42
N PHE A 164 -21.12 3.51 -17.68
CA PHE A 164 -20.39 3.83 -16.45
C PHE A 164 -21.18 3.34 -15.22
N PRO A 165 -20.54 2.69 -14.23
CA PRO A 165 -21.25 2.16 -13.06
C PRO A 165 -21.94 3.28 -12.27
N LEU A 166 -23.25 3.14 -12.07
CA LEU A 166 -24.11 4.15 -11.42
C LEU A 166 -23.77 4.37 -9.94
N GLU A 167 -23.16 3.37 -9.31
CA GLU A 167 -22.76 3.39 -7.91
C GLU A 167 -21.49 4.22 -7.67
N VAL A 168 -20.78 4.60 -8.73
CA VAL A 168 -19.53 5.36 -8.68
C VAL A 168 -19.83 6.83 -8.93
N ASN A 169 -19.24 7.71 -8.12
CA ASN A 169 -19.24 9.13 -8.46
C ASN A 169 -18.32 9.35 -9.67
N ARG A 170 -18.92 9.49 -10.85
CA ARG A 170 -18.20 9.67 -12.12
C ARG A 170 -17.29 10.91 -12.11
N ASP A 171 -17.67 11.97 -11.41
CA ASP A 171 -16.90 13.22 -11.39
C ASP A 171 -15.56 13.08 -10.66
N TYR A 172 -15.40 12.05 -9.82
CA TYR A 172 -14.09 11.68 -9.28
C TYR A 172 -13.12 11.22 -10.34
N PHE A 173 -13.60 10.63 -11.42
CA PHE A 173 -12.75 10.01 -12.43
C PHE A 173 -12.70 10.82 -13.71
N CYS A 174 -13.75 11.60 -14.02
CA CYS A 174 -13.99 12.07 -15.38
C CYS A 174 -14.43 13.54 -15.48
N ILE A 175 -13.87 14.24 -16.47
CA ILE A 175 -14.39 15.50 -17.02
C ILE A 175 -14.72 15.24 -18.49
N GLY A 176 -16.02 15.07 -18.79
CA GLY A 176 -16.43 14.53 -20.09
C GLY A 176 -15.81 13.14 -20.29
N GLU A 177 -15.15 12.92 -21.42
CA GLU A 177 -14.46 11.65 -21.76
C GLU A 177 -13.00 11.57 -21.29
N LYS A 178 -12.49 12.62 -20.64
CA LYS A 178 -11.11 12.68 -20.14
C LYS A 178 -11.07 12.40 -18.65
N MET A 179 -9.94 11.87 -18.18
CA MET A 179 -9.72 11.70 -16.75
C MET A 179 -9.66 13.04 -16.02
N ASN A 180 -10.27 13.11 -14.84
CA ASN A 180 -10.22 14.24 -13.94
C ASN A 180 -8.92 14.23 -13.13
N LEU A 181 -7.86 14.84 -13.68
CA LEU A 181 -6.53 14.83 -13.05
C LEU A 181 -6.44 15.63 -11.74
N ASP A 182 -7.46 16.41 -11.40
CA ASP A 182 -7.56 17.07 -10.09
C ASP A 182 -8.01 16.07 -9.00
N GLN A 183 -8.58 14.93 -9.38
CA GLN A 183 -9.18 13.94 -8.48
C GLN A 183 -8.51 12.56 -8.55
N VAL A 184 -7.85 12.23 -9.66
CA VAL A 184 -7.08 10.99 -9.85
C VAL A 184 -5.69 11.26 -10.37
N PHE A 185 -4.77 10.32 -10.15
CA PHE A 185 -3.42 10.38 -10.70
C PHE A 185 -3.29 9.43 -11.88
N ALA A 186 -2.64 9.86 -12.95
CA ALA A 186 -2.48 9.09 -14.17
C ALA A 186 -1.15 9.38 -14.85
N VAL A 187 -0.60 8.38 -15.51
CA VAL A 187 0.63 8.46 -16.34
C VAL A 187 0.34 7.70 -17.63
N ASP A 188 0.72 8.25 -18.78
CA ASP A 188 0.52 7.64 -20.10
C ASP A 188 -0.92 7.18 -20.39
N GLN A 189 -1.91 7.98 -19.97
CA GLN A 189 -3.34 7.69 -20.06
C GLN A 189 -3.81 6.45 -19.26
N LYS A 190 -2.94 5.90 -18.40
CA LYS A 190 -3.28 4.86 -17.44
C LYS A 190 -3.59 5.49 -16.09
N MET A 191 -4.78 5.23 -15.57
CA MET A 191 -5.15 5.68 -14.23
C MET A 191 -4.50 4.79 -13.19
N ILE A 192 -3.91 5.38 -12.17
CA ILE A 192 -3.27 4.64 -11.08
C ILE A 192 -4.29 4.37 -9.98
N ILE A 193 -4.42 3.09 -9.59
CA ILE A 193 -5.38 2.64 -8.58
C ILE A 193 -4.72 2.28 -7.24
N GLY A 194 -3.41 2.03 -7.23
CA GLY A 194 -2.66 1.65 -6.04
C GLY A 194 -1.20 1.29 -6.30
N LEU A 195 -0.47 0.98 -5.24
CA LEU A 195 0.92 0.52 -5.29
C LEU A 195 0.98 -1.02 -5.37
N LEU A 196 1.84 -1.56 -6.25
CA LEU A 196 2.24 -2.97 -6.19
C LEU A 196 3.48 -3.08 -5.32
N HIS A 197 3.36 -3.72 -4.16
CA HIS A 197 4.45 -3.77 -3.18
C HIS A 197 5.46 -4.85 -3.53
N LYS A 198 6.74 -4.59 -3.27
CA LYS A 198 7.86 -5.54 -3.52
C LYS A 198 7.82 -6.18 -4.92
N PRO A 199 7.74 -5.37 -5.99
CA PRO A 199 7.62 -5.88 -7.35
C PRO A 199 8.87 -6.66 -7.75
N THR A 200 8.69 -7.80 -8.42
CA THR A 200 9.74 -8.61 -9.04
C THR A 200 9.26 -9.16 -10.38
N SER A 201 10.17 -9.47 -11.30
CA SER A 201 9.80 -10.26 -12.48
C SER A 201 9.34 -11.65 -12.02
N CYS A 202 8.16 -12.08 -12.47
CA CYS A 202 7.64 -13.41 -12.11
C CYS A 202 8.51 -14.52 -12.70
N ASN A 203 8.98 -15.44 -11.87
CA ASN A 203 9.58 -16.70 -12.33
C ASN A 203 8.54 -17.85 -12.35
N SER A 204 8.90 -18.99 -12.94
CA SER A 204 8.00 -20.15 -13.05
C SER A 204 7.52 -20.70 -11.70
N SER A 205 8.35 -20.62 -10.66
CA SER A 205 7.99 -21.05 -9.31
C SER A 205 6.96 -20.09 -8.68
N ASP A 206 7.13 -18.78 -8.88
CA ASP A 206 6.18 -17.77 -8.39
C ASP A 206 4.80 -17.98 -9.03
N LEU A 207 4.77 -18.15 -10.35
CA LEU A 207 3.53 -18.39 -11.09
C LEU A 207 2.86 -19.70 -10.66
N LEU A 208 3.64 -20.75 -10.40
CA LEU A 208 3.12 -22.01 -9.89
C LEU A 208 2.51 -21.85 -8.48
N ALA A 209 3.19 -21.11 -7.60
CA ALA A 209 2.70 -20.83 -6.25
C ALA A 209 1.38 -20.05 -6.28
N ILE A 210 1.29 -19.01 -7.11
CA ILE A 210 0.06 -18.22 -7.30
C ILE A 210 -1.06 -19.10 -7.86
N ASN A 211 -0.79 -19.87 -8.92
CA ASN A 211 -1.81 -20.67 -9.60
C ASN A 211 -2.38 -21.80 -8.75
N ASN A 212 -1.60 -22.33 -7.81
CA ASN A 212 -1.97 -23.41 -6.90
C ASN A 212 -2.48 -22.89 -5.54
N HIS A 213 -2.44 -21.58 -5.29
CA HIS A 213 -2.96 -21.02 -4.06
C HIS A 213 -4.50 -21.13 -4.05
N PRO A 214 -5.13 -21.60 -2.94
CA PRO A 214 -6.58 -21.83 -2.90
C PRO A 214 -7.41 -20.59 -3.26
N VAL A 215 -6.98 -19.42 -2.74
CA VAL A 215 -7.65 -18.14 -2.98
C VAL A 215 -7.20 -17.47 -4.29
N VAL A 216 -5.94 -17.02 -4.39
CA VAL A 216 -5.48 -16.24 -5.57
C VAL A 216 -5.34 -17.07 -6.85
N GLY A 217 -5.32 -18.41 -6.76
CA GLY A 217 -5.26 -19.32 -7.89
C GLY A 217 -6.63 -19.93 -8.21
N GLU A 218 -7.08 -20.89 -7.40
CA GLU A 218 -8.28 -21.69 -7.70
C GLU A 218 -9.56 -20.85 -7.69
N GLN A 219 -9.82 -20.09 -6.63
CA GLN A 219 -11.01 -19.23 -6.57
C GLN A 219 -10.97 -18.13 -7.63
N CYS A 220 -9.80 -17.54 -7.90
CA CYS A 220 -9.70 -16.55 -8.97
C CYS A 220 -9.94 -17.13 -10.36
N LYS A 221 -9.52 -18.36 -10.66
CA LYS A 221 -9.87 -19.03 -11.93
C LYS A 221 -11.39 -19.17 -12.10
N ILE A 222 -12.09 -19.54 -11.02
CA ILE A 222 -13.55 -19.61 -11.03
C ILE A 222 -14.15 -18.22 -11.25
N ARG A 223 -13.82 -17.24 -10.38
CA ARG A 223 -14.36 -15.87 -10.48
C ARG A 223 -14.09 -15.24 -11.85
N ASN A 224 -12.88 -15.39 -12.38
CA ASN A 224 -12.49 -14.79 -13.64
C ASN A 224 -13.14 -15.46 -14.87
N SER A 225 -13.68 -16.67 -14.71
CA SER A 225 -14.43 -17.39 -15.76
C SER A 225 -15.95 -17.26 -15.63
N THR A 226 -16.45 -16.82 -14.47
CA THR A 226 -17.87 -16.48 -14.28
C THR A 226 -18.23 -15.24 -15.10
N LYS A 227 -19.39 -15.26 -15.76
CA LYS A 227 -19.88 -14.10 -16.51
C LYS A 227 -20.30 -12.98 -15.56
N GLU A 228 -20.24 -11.74 -16.02
CA GLU A 228 -20.43 -10.58 -15.13
C GLU A 228 -21.85 -10.46 -14.61
N GLU A 229 -22.83 -10.82 -15.44
CA GLU A 229 -24.24 -10.93 -15.05
C GLU A 229 -24.50 -12.05 -14.02
N GLU A 230 -23.58 -13.00 -13.87
CA GLU A 230 -23.64 -14.10 -12.90
C GLU A 230 -22.80 -13.83 -11.65
N LEU A 231 -22.01 -12.75 -11.61
CA LEU A 231 -21.25 -12.36 -10.42
C LEU A 231 -22.20 -11.87 -9.33
N ILE A 232 -21.93 -12.30 -8.09
CA ILE A 232 -22.69 -11.85 -6.92
C ILE A 232 -22.28 -10.40 -6.62
N SER A 233 -23.21 -9.48 -6.90
CA SER A 233 -23.10 -8.03 -6.74
C SER A 233 -22.24 -7.59 -5.55
N GLY A 234 -21.17 -6.83 -5.82
CA GLY A 234 -20.34 -6.17 -4.81
C GLY A 234 -19.40 -5.11 -5.38
N MET A 235 -18.54 -4.52 -4.53
CA MET A 235 -17.59 -3.47 -4.95
C MET A 235 -16.58 -3.94 -6.01
N GLY A 236 -16.28 -5.25 -6.04
CA GLY A 236 -15.46 -5.83 -7.11
C GLY A 236 -16.13 -5.69 -8.48
N ASP A 237 -17.44 -5.94 -8.57
CA ASP A 237 -18.15 -5.89 -9.85
C ASP A 237 -18.31 -4.45 -10.35
N ILE A 238 -18.47 -3.50 -9.43
CA ILE A 238 -18.39 -2.06 -9.73
C ILE A 238 -17.04 -1.72 -10.36
N PHE A 239 -15.94 -2.22 -9.79
CA PHE A 239 -14.60 -2.02 -10.33
C PHE A 239 -14.41 -2.69 -11.69
N ILE A 240 -14.97 -3.89 -11.92
CA ILE A 240 -14.92 -4.56 -13.23
C ILE A 240 -15.54 -3.65 -14.31
N LYS A 241 -16.74 -3.12 -14.04
CA LYS A 241 -17.41 -2.18 -14.96
C LYS A 241 -16.56 -0.91 -15.16
N LEU A 242 -15.92 -0.41 -14.10
CA LEU A 242 -15.03 0.75 -14.18
C LEU A 242 -13.74 0.46 -14.95
N SER A 243 -13.18 -0.74 -14.93
CA SER A 243 -11.83 -1.03 -15.46
C SER A 243 -11.75 -1.51 -16.90
N LYS A 244 -12.85 -2.03 -17.47
CA LYS A 244 -12.94 -2.55 -18.85
C LYS A 244 -12.79 -1.58 -20.03
#